data_AF-A0A1H6IUB6-F1
#
_entry.id   AF-A0A1H6IUB6-F1
#
_cell.length_a   1.000
_cell.length_b   1.000
_cell.length_c   1.000
_cell.angle_alpha   90.00
_cell.angle_beta   90.00
_cell.angle_gamma   90.00
#
_symmetry.space_group_name_H-M   'P 1'
#
loop_
_entity.id
_entity.type
_entity.pdbx_description
1 polymer ?
#
loop_
_entity_poly.entity_id
_entity_poly.type
_entity_poly.pdbx_seq_one_letter_code
_entity_poly.pdbx_strand_id
1 'polypeptide(L)'
;MAKSLLSRHDLEHAALLQIRSCYGCEDVTAVIIDEIADPRFETNWGILSLHRAADVQLRLTAELNTVRAIDGTQERLRKLYNLKTN
;
A
#
# COMPACT_ATOMS: atom_id res chain seq x y z
N MET A 1 -1.33 19.79 -8.77
CA MET A 1 -0.04 19.90 -8.06
C MET A 1 0.25 18.56 -7.42
N ALA A 2 1.32 17.86 -7.83
CA ALA A 2 1.70 16.60 -7.20
C ALA A 2 2.16 16.89 -5.77
N LYS A 3 1.60 16.18 -4.78
CA LYS A 3 2.13 16.24 -3.42
C LYS A 3 3.49 15.52 -3.42
N SER A 4 4.54 16.10 -2.84
CA SER A 4 5.76 15.34 -2.58
C SER A 4 5.52 14.47 -1.35
N LEU A 5 5.75 13.16 -1.46
CA LEU A 5 5.84 12.32 -0.27
C LEU A 5 7.12 12.68 0.48
N LEU A 6 6.96 13.02 1.76
CA LEU A 6 7.99 13.61 2.60
C LEU A 6 8.86 12.55 3.31
N SER A 7 8.38 11.31 3.45
CA SER A 7 9.13 10.20 4.03
C SER A 7 8.47 8.83 3.72
N ARG A 8 9.21 7.73 3.89
CA ARG A 8 8.67 6.35 3.85
C ARG A 8 7.47 6.17 4.78
N HIS A 9 7.54 6.72 5.98
CA HIS A 9 6.48 6.60 6.98
C HIS A 9 5.17 7.29 6.52
N ASP A 10 5.27 8.44 5.84
CA ASP A 10 4.09 9.10 5.26
C ASP A 10 3.45 8.28 4.14
N LEU A 11 4.28 7.57 3.36
CA LEU A 11 3.81 6.68 2.30
C LEU A 11 3.14 5.43 2.88
N GLU A 12 3.72 4.83 3.92
CA GLU A 12 3.13 3.72 4.69
C GLU A 12 1.79 4.14 5.31
N HIS A 13 1.73 5.34 5.90
CA HIS A 13 0.49 5.87 6.48
C HIS A 13 -0.59 6.12 5.41
N ALA A 14 -0.24 6.73 4.28
CA ALA A 14 -1.17 6.95 3.18
C ALA A 14 -1.69 5.63 2.59
N ALA A 15 -0.82 4.64 2.44
CA ALA A 15 -1.17 3.30 1.99
C ALA A 15 -2.11 2.60 2.98
N LEU A 16 -1.83 2.71 4.29
CA LEU A 16 -2.68 2.16 5.34
C LEU A 16 -4.10 2.73 5.28
N LEU A 17 -4.25 4.06 5.19
CA LEU A 17 -5.56 4.69 5.10
C LEU A 17 -6.33 4.25 3.85
N GLN A 18 -5.64 4.14 2.71
CA GLN A 18 -6.26 3.71 1.47
C GLN A 18 -6.68 2.23 1.53
N ILE A 19 -5.82 1.34 2.01
CA ILE A 19 -6.12 -0.10 2.13
C ILE A 19 -7.29 -0.34 3.08
N ARG A 20 -7.35 0.35 4.23
CA ARG A 20 -8.47 0.20 5.18
C ARG A 20 -9.81 0.67 4.63
N SER A 21 -9.80 1.50 3.58
CA SER A 21 -11.02 1.91 2.87
C SER A 21 -11.54 0.85 1.89
N CYS A 22 -10.75 -0.19 1.61
CA CYS A 22 -11.15 -1.31 0.76
C CYS A 22 -11.91 -2.36 1.59
N TYR A 23 -12.96 -2.90 0.99
CA TYR A 23 -13.78 -3.95 1.60
C TYR A 23 -12.93 -5.18 1.98
N GLY A 24 -13.05 -5.66 3.22
CA GLY A 24 -12.31 -6.81 3.75
C GLY A 24 -10.86 -6.51 4.16
N CYS A 25 -10.50 -5.23 4.27
CA CYS A 25 -9.18 -4.75 4.71
C CYS A 25 -9.28 -3.74 5.88
N GLU A 26 -10.46 -3.59 6.49
CA GLU A 26 -10.73 -2.63 7.56
C GLU A 26 -9.90 -2.91 8.83
N ASP A 27 -9.54 -4.18 9.02
CA ASP A 27 -8.74 -4.77 10.09
C ASP A 27 -7.22 -4.63 9.91
N VAL A 28 -6.77 -4.09 8.77
CA VAL A 28 -5.35 -3.82 8.53
C VAL A 28 -4.89 -2.70 9.49
N THR A 29 -3.84 -2.98 10.24
CA THR A 29 -3.30 -2.11 11.29
C THR A 29 -1.98 -1.45 10.88
N ALA A 30 -1.21 -2.08 10.00
CA ALA A 30 0.01 -1.51 9.45
C ALA A 30 0.28 -1.99 8.03
N VAL A 31 1.00 -1.15 7.29
CA VAL A 31 1.53 -1.43 5.95
C VAL A 31 3.03 -1.22 6.01
N ILE A 32 3.80 -2.17 5.51
CA ILE A 32 5.25 -2.03 5.35
C ILE A 32 5.53 -1.82 3.87
N ILE A 33 6.29 -0.77 3.58
CA ILE A 33 6.71 -0.46 2.22
C ILE A 33 8.20 -0.74 2.11
N ASP A 34 8.58 -1.51 1.10
CA ASP A 34 9.97 -1.68 0.74
C ASP A 34 10.36 -0.63 -0.27
N GLU A 35 11.57 -0.07 -0.13
CA GLU A 35 12.17 0.80 -1.14
C GLU A 35 13.16 -0.02 -1.96
N ILE A 36 12.83 -0.21 -3.24
CA ILE A 36 13.70 -0.93 -4.16
C ILE A 36 14.79 0.05 -4.61
N ALA A 37 15.96 -0.05 -3.97
CA ALA A 37 17.14 0.76 -4.28
C ALA A 37 17.89 0.28 -5.54
N ASP A 38 17.20 -0.40 -6.45
CA ASP A 38 17.79 -0.84 -7.71
C ASP A 38 17.46 0.19 -8.81
N PRO A 39 18.48 0.88 -9.36
CA PRO A 39 18.30 1.92 -10.37
C PRO A 39 17.75 1.41 -11.71
N ARG A 40 17.60 0.08 -11.88
CA ARG A 40 17.00 -0.55 -13.07
C ARG A 40 15.49 -0.71 -12.96
N PHE A 41 14.93 -0.61 -11.76
CA PHE A 41 13.49 -0.73 -11.56
C PHE A 41 12.85 0.67 -11.61
N GLU A 42 11.84 0.81 -12.48
CA GLU A 42 11.10 2.06 -12.66
C GLU A 42 10.36 2.48 -11.37
N THR A 43 10.10 1.52 -10.47
CA THR A 43 9.42 1.72 -9.20
C THR A 43 10.38 1.48 -8.04
N ASN A 44 10.81 2.56 -7.39
CA ASN A 44 11.72 2.48 -6.23
C ASN A 44 11.00 2.06 -4.94
N TRP A 45 9.76 1.58 -5.00
CA TRP A 45 9.02 1.15 -3.81
C TRP A 45 7.84 0.21 -4.12
N GLY A 46 7.45 -0.59 -3.13
CA GLY A 46 6.25 -1.43 -3.19
C GLY A 46 5.71 -1.78 -1.80
N ILE A 47 4.42 -2.12 -1.72
CA ILE A 47 3.84 -2.65 -0.48
C ILE A 47 4.37 -4.08 -0.30
N LEU A 48 5.17 -4.30 0.74
CA LEU A 48 5.81 -5.58 1.03
C LEU A 48 4.90 -6.48 1.85
N SER A 49 4.27 -5.92 2.88
CA SER A 49 3.44 -6.70 3.79
C SER A 49 2.37 -5.85 4.46
N LEU A 50 1.33 -6.53 4.94
CA LEU A 50 0.24 -5.97 5.73
C LEU A 50 0.15 -6.70 7.07
N HIS A 51 -0.05 -5.93 8.14
CA HIS A 51 -0.38 -6.48 9.45
C HIS A 51 -1.87 -6.30 9.71
N ARG A 52 -2.50 -7.34 10.24
CA ARG A 52 -3.94 -7.37 10.55
C ARG A 52 -4.14 -7.62 12.03
N ALA A 53 -5.24 -7.09 12.58
CA ALA A 53 -5.70 -7.53 13.89
C ALA A 53 -5.99 -9.05 13.85
N ALA A 54 -5.67 -9.77 14.91
CA ALA A 54 -5.81 -11.22 14.98
C ALA A 54 -7.28 -11.65 15.17
N ASP A 55 -8.16 -11.28 14.25
CA ASP A 55 -9.54 -11.78 14.23
C ASP A 55 -9.69 -12.84 13.13
N VAL A 56 -10.01 -14.07 13.55
CA VAL A 56 -9.96 -15.28 12.74
C VAL A 56 -11.15 -15.37 11.78
N GLN A 57 -12.24 -14.66 12.05
CA GLN A 57 -13.51 -14.85 11.33
C GLN A 57 -13.57 -14.25 9.92
N LEU A 58 -12.59 -13.42 9.51
CA LEU A 58 -12.61 -12.72 8.21
C LEU A 58 -11.58 -13.24 7.18
N ARG A 59 -10.74 -14.22 7.51
CA ARG A 59 -9.50 -14.51 6.77
C ARG A 59 -9.65 -14.86 5.28
N LEU A 60 -10.62 -15.70 4.88
CA LEU A 60 -10.70 -16.21 3.50
C LEU A 60 -11.20 -15.18 2.48
N THR A 61 -12.24 -14.40 2.81
CA THR A 61 -12.72 -13.33 1.92
C THR A 61 -11.78 -12.12 1.95
N ALA A 62 -11.10 -11.90 3.09
CA ALA A 62 -10.10 -10.87 3.23
C ALA A 62 -8.91 -11.06 2.28
N GLU A 63 -8.39 -12.28 2.10
CA GLU A 63 -7.19 -12.53 1.30
C GLU A 63 -7.32 -12.09 -0.17
N LEU A 64 -8.42 -12.45 -0.85
CA LEU A 64 -8.61 -12.08 -2.26
C LEU A 64 -8.81 -10.57 -2.45
N ASN A 65 -9.54 -9.93 -1.53
CA ASN A 65 -9.71 -8.48 -1.56
C ASN A 65 -8.42 -7.74 -1.19
N THR A 66 -7.54 -8.36 -0.41
CA THR A 66 -6.24 -7.81 -0.04
C THR A 66 -5.38 -7.54 -1.25
N VAL A 67 -5.24 -8.53 -2.15
CA VAL A 67 -4.39 -8.40 -3.33
C VAL A 67 -4.87 -7.25 -4.21
N ARG A 68 -6.19 -7.19 -4.46
CA ARG A 68 -6.80 -6.10 -5.23
C ARG A 68 -6.64 -4.74 -4.54
N ALA A 69 -6.75 -4.70 -3.21
CA ALA A 69 -6.55 -3.49 -2.43
C ALA A 69 -5.10 -3.00 -2.50
N ILE A 70 -4.12 -3.91 -2.45
CA ILE A 70 -2.69 -3.58 -2.63
C ILE A 70 -2.46 -2.99 -4.02
N ASP A 71 -2.85 -3.70 -5.08
CA ASP A 71 -2.64 -3.28 -6.47
C ASP A 71 -3.28 -1.90 -6.75
N GLY A 72 -4.55 -1.74 -6.37
CA GLY A 72 -5.29 -0.49 -6.56
C GLY A 72 -4.72 0.66 -5.72
N THR A 73 -4.23 0.38 -4.51
CA THR A 73 -3.56 1.37 -3.66
C THR A 73 -2.26 1.82 -4.30
N GLN A 74 -1.40 0.88 -4.73
CA GLN A 74 -0.14 1.22 -5.38
C GLN A 74 -0.36 2.06 -6.65
N GLU A 75 -1.31 1.69 -7.51
CA GLU A 75 -1.64 2.47 -8.70
C GLU A 75 -2.11 3.88 -8.35
N ARG A 76 -2.99 4.02 -7.36
CA ARG A 76 -3.53 5.32 -6.93
C ARG A 76 -2.46 6.22 -6.34
N LEU A 77 -1.62 5.69 -5.45
CA LEU A 77 -0.57 6.48 -4.81
C LEU A 77 0.51 6.90 -5.82
N ARG A 78 0.84 6.05 -6.80
CA ARG A 78 1.70 6.43 -7.94
C ARG A 78 1.18 7.67 -8.67
N LYS A 79 -0.12 7.66 -9.04
CA LYS A 79 -0.76 8.80 -9.72
C LYS A 79 -0.82 10.06 -8.86
N LEU A 80 -1.12 9.93 -7.56
CA LEU A 80 -1.31 11.07 -6.66
C LEU A 80 -0.01 11.80 -6.30
N TYR A 81 1.07 11.06 -6.13
CA TYR A 81 2.35 11.59 -5.64
C TYR A 81 3.42 11.69 -6.74
N ASN A 82 3.05 11.45 -8.01
CA ASN A 82 3.97 11.48 -9.15
C ASN A 82 5.26 10.68 -8.91
N LEU A 83 5.11 9.52 -8.27
CA LEU A 83 6.21 8.60 -8.02
C LEU A 83 6.59 8.04 -9.40
N LYS A 84 7.82 8.33 -9.84
CA LYS A 84 8.25 8.14 -11.23
C LYS A 84 7.83 6.77 -11.78
N THR A 85 7.20 6.80 -12.93
CA THR A 85 7.27 5.79 -13.99
C THR A 85 8.28 6.33 -14.99
N ASN A 86 9.35 5.61 -15.29
CA ASN A 86 10.24 6.05 -16.36
C ASN A 86 10.80 4.85 -17.10
#